data_AF-C3ZJ22-F1
#
_entry.id   AF-C3ZJ22-F1
#
_cell.length_a   1.000
_cell.length_b   1.000
_cell.length_c   1.000
_cell.angle_alpha   90.00
_cell.angle_beta   90.00
_cell.angle_gamma   90.00
#
_symmetry.space_group_name_H-M   'P 1'
#
loop_
_entity.id
_entity.type
_entity.pdbx_description
1 polymer ?
#
loop_
_entity_poly.entity_id
_entity_poly.type
_entity_poly.pdbx_seq_one_letter_code
_entity_poly.pdbx_strand_id
1 'polypeptide(L)'
;MFQKPFRVKSKTVIRGSDRRKLRADVGKALPSLTEVQLQELVPTKEDMSIMKIYTHSGRNVTVYCLGNNPVFFEMDKNVFPTVYSLWRVPDMLPCLTTWPDVLKNLCGGADLMLPGVIPGEEGLPVIEKNSLCAVSLLGNRAPVAVGRTTMSSAQMEECGMKGKGVTVLHTYLDQLWEHGEQTPLPTMATQQSCPEGHVPDLASGDTAMSASEEQVQGELGAEASSTTDTVAIENLVLNDDLGDEDQMDSLLYQCFLHALKTNVKKTDLPLLTSKLLRGHMQPCCPAEKSLDLKKSSYKKLSKFLQAMQTQGLIQVKELSKGVESVVEVNRGHEE
;
A
#
# COMPACT_ATOMS: atom_id res chain seq x y z
N MET A 1 -19.78 -4.19 -0.81
CA MET A 1 -20.59 -5.03 0.11
C MET A 1 -20.25 -4.82 1.57
N PHE A 2 -18.97 -4.78 1.93
CA PHE A 2 -18.49 -4.71 3.31
C PHE A 2 -18.18 -3.28 3.76
N GLN A 3 -18.86 -2.27 3.22
CA GLN A 3 -18.64 -0.87 3.60
C GLN A 3 -19.07 -0.60 5.04
N LYS A 4 -20.17 -1.23 5.49
CA LYS A 4 -20.69 -1.10 6.86
C LYS A 4 -20.22 -2.27 7.72
N PRO A 5 -20.02 -2.05 9.03
CA PRO A 5 -19.67 -3.13 9.96
C PRO A 5 -20.65 -4.31 9.84
N PHE A 6 -20.09 -5.51 9.73
CA PHE A 6 -20.86 -6.76 9.68
C PHE A 6 -20.75 -7.50 11.01
N ARG A 7 -21.75 -8.32 11.31
CA ARG A 7 -21.75 -9.14 12.54
C ARG A 7 -21.20 -10.53 12.25
N VAL A 8 -20.20 -10.94 13.00
CA VAL A 8 -19.70 -12.32 12.97
C VAL A 8 -20.67 -13.24 13.72
N LYS A 9 -21.22 -14.25 13.05
CA LYS A 9 -22.09 -15.27 13.67
C LYS A 9 -21.29 -16.40 14.31
N SER A 10 -20.25 -16.87 13.62
CA SER A 10 -19.40 -17.95 14.10
C SER A 10 -18.06 -17.96 13.36
N LYS A 11 -16.98 -18.32 14.05
CA LYS A 11 -15.67 -18.63 13.46
C LYS A 11 -15.28 -20.04 13.88
N THR A 12 -15.02 -20.92 12.91
CA THR A 12 -14.69 -22.34 13.17
C THR A 12 -13.53 -22.77 12.28
N VAL A 13 -12.66 -23.66 12.75
CA VAL A 13 -11.60 -24.25 11.92
C VAL A 13 -12.23 -25.03 10.75
N ILE A 14 -11.66 -24.91 9.55
CA ILE A 14 -12.16 -25.60 8.37
C ILE A 14 -11.97 -27.11 8.50
N ARG A 15 -13.01 -27.89 8.18
CA ARG A 15 -12.90 -29.36 8.11
C ARG A 15 -12.23 -29.78 6.81
N GLY A 16 -11.56 -30.94 6.80
CA GLY A 16 -10.91 -31.46 5.59
C GLY A 16 -11.86 -31.63 4.39
N SER A 17 -13.12 -32.01 4.64
CA SER A 17 -14.17 -32.09 3.61
C SER A 17 -14.45 -30.72 2.98
N ASP A 18 -14.59 -29.69 3.81
CA ASP A 18 -14.95 -28.34 3.38
C ASP A 18 -13.78 -27.67 2.68
N ARG A 19 -12.54 -27.97 3.10
CA ARG A 19 -11.32 -27.51 2.43
C ARG A 19 -11.22 -28.09 1.01
N ARG A 20 -11.52 -29.39 0.84
CA ARG A 20 -11.56 -30.02 -0.49
C ARG A 20 -12.66 -29.43 -1.36
N LYS A 21 -13.84 -29.16 -0.78
CA LYS A 21 -14.94 -28.49 -1.48
C LYS A 21 -14.53 -27.08 -1.94
N LEU A 22 -13.92 -26.28 -1.05
CA LEU A 22 -13.43 -24.95 -1.39
C LEU A 22 -12.45 -24.98 -2.57
N ARG A 23 -11.49 -25.91 -2.57
CA ARG A 23 -10.55 -26.06 -3.70
C ARG A 23 -11.26 -26.37 -5.02
N ALA A 24 -12.25 -27.26 -5.00
CA ALA A 24 -13.03 -27.58 -6.20
C ALA A 24 -13.87 -26.39 -6.67
N ASP A 25 -14.49 -25.66 -5.74
CA ASP A 25 -15.31 -24.48 -6.05
C ASP A 25 -14.45 -23.32 -6.60
N VAL A 26 -13.25 -23.10 -6.02
CA VAL A 26 -12.27 -22.11 -6.50
C VAL A 26 -11.77 -22.47 -7.89
N GLY A 27 -11.35 -23.73 -8.11
CA GLY A 27 -10.90 -24.18 -9.43
C GLY A 27 -11.98 -24.08 -10.51
N LYS A 28 -13.26 -24.25 -10.13
CA LYS A 28 -14.39 -24.05 -11.04
C LYS A 28 -14.68 -22.57 -11.32
N ALA A 29 -14.58 -21.71 -10.30
CA ALA A 29 -14.86 -20.28 -10.42
C ALA A 29 -13.74 -19.51 -11.14
N LEU A 30 -12.51 -20.00 -11.06
CA LEU A 30 -11.29 -19.32 -11.49
C LEU A 30 -10.41 -20.29 -12.30
N PRO A 31 -10.77 -20.55 -13.58
CA PRO A 31 -10.06 -21.52 -14.42
C PRO A 31 -8.63 -21.10 -14.80
N SER A 32 -8.26 -19.83 -14.59
CA SER A 32 -6.91 -19.30 -14.80
C SER A 32 -5.91 -19.74 -13.73
N LEU A 33 -6.36 -20.27 -12.59
CA LEU A 33 -5.48 -20.68 -11.51
C LEU A 33 -4.81 -22.03 -11.79
N THR A 34 -3.48 -22.05 -11.63
CA THR A 34 -2.70 -23.29 -11.60
C THR A 34 -2.86 -24.02 -10.26
N GLU A 35 -2.61 -25.33 -10.24
CA GLU A 35 -2.66 -26.12 -8.99
C GLU A 35 -1.66 -25.61 -7.93
N VAL A 36 -0.52 -25.04 -8.37
CA VAL A 36 0.49 -24.43 -7.49
C VAL A 36 -0.07 -23.19 -6.80
N GLN A 37 -0.70 -22.29 -7.55
CA GLN A 37 -1.34 -21.08 -6.99
C GLN A 37 -2.53 -21.46 -6.10
N LEU A 38 -3.27 -22.51 -6.45
CA LEU A 38 -4.35 -23.02 -5.60
C LEU A 38 -3.81 -23.57 -4.27
N GLN A 39 -2.65 -24.23 -4.28
CA GLN A 39 -1.97 -24.70 -3.09
C GLN A 39 -1.43 -23.54 -2.24
N GLU A 40 -1.02 -22.43 -2.86
CA GLU A 40 -0.59 -21.22 -2.16
C GLU A 40 -1.75 -20.47 -1.49
N LEU A 41 -2.90 -20.40 -2.15
CA LEU A 41 -4.10 -19.73 -1.63
C LEU A 41 -4.87 -20.60 -0.63
N VAL A 42 -4.90 -21.93 -0.85
CA VAL A 42 -5.58 -22.92 -0.01
C VAL A 42 -4.61 -24.06 0.36
N PRO A 43 -3.61 -23.78 1.21
CA PRO A 43 -2.62 -24.76 1.64
C PRO A 43 -3.27 -25.91 2.41
N THR A 44 -2.72 -27.12 2.28
CA THR A 44 -3.23 -28.33 2.96
C THR A 44 -2.79 -28.42 4.42
N LYS A 45 -1.63 -27.82 4.75
CA LYS A 45 -0.99 -27.97 6.07
C LYS A 45 -1.24 -26.80 7.02
N GLU A 46 -1.63 -25.64 6.51
CA GLU A 46 -1.84 -24.45 7.34
C GLU A 46 -3.25 -24.40 7.94
N ASP A 47 -3.35 -23.64 9.03
CA ASP A 47 -4.60 -23.40 9.75
C ASP A 47 -5.49 -22.42 8.99
N MET A 48 -6.64 -22.94 8.58
CA MET A 48 -7.68 -22.15 7.91
C MET A 48 -8.95 -22.18 8.76
N SER A 49 -9.68 -21.08 8.75
CA SER A 49 -10.96 -20.95 9.45
C SER A 49 -12.06 -20.49 8.50
N ILE A 50 -13.27 -20.95 8.78
CA ILE A 50 -14.51 -20.49 8.15
C ILE A 50 -15.18 -19.52 9.11
N MET A 51 -15.44 -18.31 8.64
CA MET A 51 -16.15 -17.27 9.36
C MET A 51 -17.50 -17.02 8.68
N LYS A 52 -18.60 -17.25 9.39
CA LYS A 52 -19.93 -16.91 8.91
C LYS A 52 -20.28 -15.51 9.38
N ILE A 53 -20.52 -14.61 8.46
CA ILE A 53 -20.84 -13.22 8.74
C ILE A 53 -22.24 -12.86 8.23
N TYR A 54 -22.83 -11.86 8.87
CA TYR A 54 -24.10 -11.29 8.48
C TYR A 54 -23.87 -9.82 8.14
N THR A 55 -24.04 -9.48 6.87
CA THR A 55 -23.87 -8.10 6.40
C THR A 55 -25.01 -7.22 6.91
N HIS A 56 -24.78 -5.91 6.97
CA HIS A 56 -25.84 -4.93 7.26
C HIS A 56 -27.01 -5.03 6.26
N SER A 57 -26.76 -5.47 5.03
CA SER A 57 -27.79 -5.70 4.02
C SER A 57 -28.63 -6.98 4.23
N GLY A 58 -28.41 -7.69 5.35
CA GLY A 58 -29.18 -8.88 5.70
C GLY A 58 -28.74 -10.17 4.97
N ARG A 59 -27.57 -10.17 4.34
CA ARG A 59 -27.04 -11.33 3.61
C ARG A 59 -26.12 -12.16 4.49
N ASN A 60 -26.21 -13.48 4.35
CA ASN A 60 -25.25 -14.41 4.94
C ASN A 60 -24.07 -14.57 3.97
N VAL A 61 -22.86 -14.32 4.45
CA VAL A 61 -21.63 -14.52 3.68
C VAL A 61 -20.73 -15.44 4.47
N THR A 62 -20.06 -16.36 3.78
CA THR A 62 -19.08 -17.27 4.39
C THR A 62 -17.70 -16.83 3.95
N VAL A 63 -16.84 -16.40 4.88
CA VAL A 63 -15.48 -15.96 4.61
C VAL A 63 -14.50 -17.06 5.00
N TYR A 64 -13.60 -17.42 4.11
CA TYR A 64 -12.50 -18.35 4.32
C TYR A 64 -11.25 -17.56 4.66
N CYS A 65 -10.73 -17.77 5.87
CA CYS A 65 -9.55 -17.09 6.36
C CYS A 65 -8.38 -18.07 6.46
N LEU A 66 -7.21 -17.66 5.99
CA LEU A 66 -5.93 -18.33 6.21
C LEU A 66 -5.23 -17.63 7.37
N GLY A 67 -5.08 -18.31 8.50
CA GLY A 67 -4.75 -17.66 9.77
C GLY A 67 -5.79 -16.59 10.12
N ASN A 68 -5.37 -15.31 10.13
CA ASN A 68 -6.26 -14.17 10.35
C ASN A 68 -6.68 -13.43 9.07
N ASN A 69 -6.08 -13.77 7.92
CA ASN A 69 -6.33 -13.06 6.67
C ASN A 69 -7.50 -13.67 5.91
N PRO A 70 -8.53 -12.89 5.53
CA PRO A 70 -9.58 -13.36 4.65
C PRO A 70 -8.98 -13.56 3.25
N VAL A 71 -9.21 -14.74 2.67
CA VAL A 71 -8.69 -15.14 1.36
C VAL A 71 -9.83 -15.17 0.36
N PHE A 72 -10.89 -15.93 0.67
CA PHE A 72 -12.07 -16.01 -0.18
C PHE A 72 -13.33 -15.68 0.61
N PHE A 73 -14.38 -15.26 -0.07
CA PHE A 73 -15.72 -15.22 0.49
C PHE A 73 -16.72 -15.87 -0.47
N GLU A 74 -17.65 -16.64 0.07
CA GLU A 74 -18.74 -17.26 -0.66
C GLU A 74 -20.04 -16.51 -0.39
N MET A 75 -20.71 -16.15 -1.49
CA MET A 75 -22.05 -15.60 -1.48
C MET A 75 -22.87 -16.24 -2.60
N ASP A 76 -24.12 -16.60 -2.33
CA ASP A 76 -25.03 -17.19 -3.32
C ASP A 76 -24.44 -18.41 -4.05
N LYS A 77 -23.65 -19.22 -3.33
CA LYS A 77 -22.91 -20.40 -3.83
C LYS A 77 -21.78 -20.09 -4.83
N ASN A 78 -21.40 -18.83 -4.97
CA ASN A 78 -20.26 -18.41 -5.78
C ASN A 78 -19.12 -17.97 -4.86
N VAL A 79 -17.90 -18.39 -5.17
CA VAL A 79 -16.70 -18.02 -4.44
C VAL A 79 -16.03 -16.83 -5.10
N PHE A 80 -15.65 -15.84 -4.30
CA PHE A 80 -15.03 -14.60 -4.72
C PHE A 80 -13.69 -14.44 -4.01
N PRO A 81 -12.61 -14.04 -4.71
CA PRO A 81 -11.35 -13.70 -4.06
C PRO A 81 -11.47 -12.36 -3.32
N THR A 82 -10.67 -12.21 -2.27
CA THR A 82 -10.45 -10.93 -1.60
C THR A 82 -9.33 -10.14 -2.27
N VAL A 83 -9.17 -8.87 -1.89
CA VAL A 83 -8.01 -8.08 -2.33
C VAL A 83 -6.69 -8.71 -1.89
N TYR A 84 -6.65 -9.35 -0.71
CA TYR A 84 -5.46 -10.06 -0.23
C TYR A 84 -5.06 -11.24 -1.13
N SER A 85 -6.03 -12.01 -1.62
CA SER A 85 -5.76 -13.10 -2.57
C SER A 85 -5.22 -12.58 -3.88
N LEU A 86 -5.82 -11.49 -4.38
CA LEU A 86 -5.39 -10.85 -5.62
C LEU A 86 -4.00 -10.24 -5.51
N TRP A 87 -3.56 -9.81 -4.33
CA TRP A 87 -2.19 -9.30 -4.13
C TRP A 87 -1.13 -10.40 -4.18
N ARG A 88 -1.51 -11.64 -3.83
CA ARG A 88 -0.62 -12.81 -3.98
C ARG A 88 -0.60 -13.29 -5.43
N VAL A 89 -1.78 -13.38 -6.06
CA VAL A 89 -1.93 -13.86 -7.43
C VAL A 89 -2.76 -12.83 -8.23
N PRO A 90 -2.14 -11.77 -8.77
CA PRO A 90 -2.86 -10.71 -9.48
C PRO A 90 -3.46 -11.17 -10.80
N ASP A 91 -2.83 -12.14 -11.47
CA ASP A 91 -3.24 -12.62 -12.79
C ASP A 91 -4.41 -13.63 -12.74
N MET A 92 -5.03 -13.84 -11.56
CA MET A 92 -6.17 -14.75 -11.40
C MET A 92 -7.48 -14.21 -11.97
N LEU A 93 -7.62 -12.89 -12.13
CA LEU A 93 -8.81 -12.23 -12.67
C LEU A 93 -8.43 -11.20 -13.73
N PRO A 94 -9.28 -10.96 -14.75
CA PRO A 94 -9.08 -9.84 -15.66
C PRO A 94 -9.18 -8.53 -14.88
N CYS A 95 -8.23 -7.63 -15.11
CA CYS A 95 -8.08 -6.41 -14.34
C CYS A 95 -8.44 -5.18 -15.18
N LEU A 96 -9.28 -4.30 -14.63
CA LEU A 96 -9.63 -3.02 -15.23
C LEU A 96 -8.89 -1.90 -14.52
N THR A 97 -8.19 -1.06 -15.29
CA THR A 97 -7.51 0.12 -14.76
C THR A 97 -8.49 1.28 -14.63
N THR A 98 -8.44 2.00 -13.50
CA THR A 98 -9.24 3.20 -13.27
C THR A 98 -8.39 4.36 -12.75
N TRP A 99 -8.94 5.57 -12.79
CA TRP A 99 -8.28 6.75 -12.24
C TRP A 99 -8.17 6.66 -10.71
N PRO A 100 -7.06 7.14 -10.12
CA PRO A 100 -6.88 7.21 -8.66
C PRO A 100 -8.00 7.95 -7.93
N ASP A 101 -8.58 8.99 -8.53
CA ASP A 101 -9.73 9.73 -8.00
C ASP A 101 -11.01 8.89 -7.84
N VAL A 102 -11.11 7.76 -8.53
CA VAL A 102 -12.25 6.85 -8.40
C VAL A 102 -12.14 6.02 -7.13
N LEU A 103 -10.93 5.86 -6.56
CA LEU A 103 -10.70 5.08 -5.34
C LEU A 103 -11.57 5.55 -4.17
N LYS A 104 -11.65 6.86 -3.92
CA LYS A 104 -12.48 7.42 -2.83
C LYS A 104 -13.95 7.02 -2.97
N ASN A 105 -14.46 6.96 -4.21
CA ASN A 105 -15.83 6.57 -4.49
C ASN A 105 -16.03 5.06 -4.30
N LEU A 106 -15.06 4.25 -4.74
CA LEU A 106 -15.06 2.79 -4.57
C LEU A 106 -15.03 2.42 -3.08
N CYS A 107 -14.14 3.02 -2.29
CA CYS A 107 -14.09 2.85 -0.83
C CYS A 107 -15.39 3.32 -0.16
N GLY A 108 -16.06 4.33 -0.74
CA GLY A 108 -17.41 4.75 -0.36
C GLY A 108 -18.52 3.73 -0.66
N GLY A 109 -18.21 2.59 -1.28
CA GLY A 109 -19.16 1.56 -1.66
C GLY A 109 -19.89 1.81 -2.98
N ALA A 110 -19.42 2.77 -3.79
CA ALA A 110 -19.96 3.02 -5.12
C ALA A 110 -19.53 1.93 -6.12
N ASP A 111 -20.34 1.77 -7.16
CA ASP A 111 -20.00 0.92 -8.30
C ASP A 111 -19.05 1.63 -9.26
N LEU A 112 -18.28 0.86 -10.03
CA LEU A 112 -17.40 1.43 -11.05
C LEU A 112 -18.22 1.81 -12.28
N MET A 113 -18.25 3.10 -12.56
CA MET A 113 -18.85 3.66 -13.76
C MET A 113 -17.84 3.59 -14.90
N LEU A 114 -18.31 3.26 -16.10
CA LEU A 114 -17.48 3.11 -17.30
C LEU A 114 -16.62 4.35 -17.65
N PRO A 115 -17.07 5.60 -17.43
CA PRO A 115 -16.22 6.76 -17.69
C PRO A 115 -14.96 6.83 -16.81
N GLY A 116 -14.95 6.11 -15.68
CA GLY A 116 -13.78 6.02 -14.80
C GLY A 116 -12.77 4.98 -15.25
N VAL A 117 -13.12 4.10 -16.19
CA VAL A 117 -12.23 3.04 -16.69
C VAL A 117 -11.28 3.64 -17.72
N ILE A 118 -10.00 3.32 -17.59
CA ILE A 118 -8.95 3.69 -18.53
C ILE A 118 -8.68 2.45 -19.39
N PRO A 119 -8.99 2.47 -20.70
CA PRO A 119 -8.55 1.42 -21.61
C PRO A 119 -7.03 1.32 -21.59
N GLY A 120 -6.48 0.11 -21.54
CA GLY A 120 -5.04 -0.10 -21.67
C GLY A 120 -4.57 0.22 -23.10
N GLU A 121 -3.25 0.15 -23.33
CA GLU A 121 -2.69 0.29 -24.69
C GLU A 121 -3.24 -0.78 -25.66
N GLU A 122 -3.54 -1.97 -25.14
CA GLU A 122 -4.17 -3.07 -25.87
C GLU A 122 -5.71 -3.05 -25.80
N GLY A 123 -6.31 -2.00 -25.24
CA GLY A 123 -7.76 -1.87 -25.05
C GLY A 123 -8.26 -2.46 -23.73
N LEU A 124 -9.56 -2.78 -23.68
CA LEU A 124 -10.15 -3.46 -22.53
C LEU A 124 -9.87 -4.97 -22.60
N PRO A 125 -9.55 -5.62 -21.46
CA PRO A 125 -9.49 -7.08 -21.42
C PRO A 125 -10.81 -7.69 -21.88
N VAL A 126 -10.78 -8.85 -22.52
CA VAL A 126 -11.99 -9.55 -22.97
C VAL A 126 -12.69 -10.15 -21.75
N ILE A 127 -13.81 -9.54 -21.37
CA ILE A 127 -14.60 -9.89 -20.19
C ILE A 127 -16.06 -10.10 -20.61
N GLU A 128 -16.64 -11.23 -20.19
CA GLU A 128 -18.06 -11.50 -20.40
C GLU A 128 -18.94 -10.76 -19.39
N LYS A 129 -20.21 -10.53 -19.75
CA LYS A 129 -21.19 -9.99 -18.81
C LYS A 129 -21.36 -10.94 -17.61
N ASN A 130 -21.52 -10.37 -16.42
CA ASN A 130 -21.70 -11.13 -15.17
C ASN A 130 -20.52 -12.00 -14.76
N SER A 131 -19.31 -11.71 -15.24
CA SER A 131 -18.08 -12.39 -14.85
C SER A 131 -17.31 -11.59 -13.79
N LEU A 132 -16.32 -12.22 -13.17
CA LEU A 132 -15.49 -11.62 -12.13
C LEU A 132 -14.38 -10.77 -12.73
N CYS A 133 -14.13 -9.61 -12.13
CA CYS A 133 -13.04 -8.74 -12.51
C CYS A 133 -12.39 -8.09 -11.29
N ALA A 134 -11.11 -7.80 -11.43
CA ALA A 134 -10.35 -6.97 -10.53
C ALA A 134 -10.33 -5.52 -11.04
N VAL A 135 -10.17 -4.56 -10.15
CA VAL A 135 -10.00 -3.14 -10.48
C VAL A 135 -8.68 -2.68 -9.88
N SER A 136 -7.79 -2.12 -10.70
CA SER A 136 -6.52 -1.52 -10.29
C SER A 136 -6.50 -0.03 -10.59
N LEU A 137 -5.55 0.70 -10.02
CA LEU A 137 -5.39 2.13 -10.24
C LEU A 137 -4.31 2.39 -11.30
N LEU A 138 -4.43 3.51 -12.00
CA LEU A 138 -3.34 4.00 -12.83
C LEU A 138 -2.07 4.17 -11.98
N GLY A 139 -0.97 3.56 -12.42
CA GLY A 139 0.32 3.60 -11.72
C GLY A 139 0.56 2.47 -10.71
N ASN A 140 -0.45 1.66 -10.35
CA ASN A 140 -0.26 0.50 -9.48
C ASN A 140 -1.06 -0.72 -9.98
N ARG A 141 -0.36 -1.82 -10.27
CA ARG A 141 -1.00 -3.08 -10.69
C ARG A 141 -1.78 -3.77 -9.58
N ALA A 142 -1.56 -3.41 -8.31
CA ALA A 142 -2.25 -4.03 -7.19
C ALA A 142 -3.77 -3.76 -7.25
N PRO A 143 -4.62 -4.81 -7.26
CA PRO A 143 -6.06 -4.62 -7.27
C PRO A 143 -6.57 -3.94 -6.00
N VAL A 144 -7.34 -2.87 -6.18
CA VAL A 144 -7.99 -2.12 -5.09
C VAL A 144 -9.43 -2.57 -4.86
N ALA A 145 -10.06 -3.22 -5.83
CA ALA A 145 -11.41 -3.73 -5.68
C ALA A 145 -11.66 -5.01 -6.48
N VAL A 146 -12.66 -5.76 -6.04
CA VAL A 146 -13.17 -6.98 -6.69
C VAL A 146 -14.64 -6.76 -6.98
N GLY A 147 -15.04 -7.07 -8.21
CA GLY A 147 -16.40 -6.84 -8.65
C GLY A 147 -16.88 -7.82 -9.70
N ARG A 148 -18.13 -7.63 -10.10
CA ARG A 148 -18.80 -8.38 -11.15
C ARG A 148 -19.21 -7.46 -12.27
N THR A 149 -18.86 -7.78 -13.50
CA THR A 149 -19.21 -6.97 -14.66
C THR A 149 -20.73 -6.97 -14.91
N THR A 150 -21.27 -5.81 -15.27
CA THR A 150 -22.69 -5.66 -15.67
C THR A 150 -22.88 -5.79 -17.17
N MET A 151 -21.81 -5.59 -17.95
CA MET A 151 -21.77 -5.59 -19.40
C MET A 151 -20.51 -6.33 -19.87
N SER A 152 -20.50 -6.85 -21.11
CA SER A 152 -19.28 -7.40 -21.70
C SER A 152 -18.36 -6.28 -22.22
N SER A 153 -17.08 -6.56 -22.42
CA SER A 153 -16.13 -5.54 -22.93
C SER A 153 -16.56 -4.93 -24.26
N ALA A 154 -17.07 -5.75 -25.18
CA ALA A 154 -17.62 -5.27 -26.45
C ALA A 154 -18.82 -4.32 -26.24
N GLN A 155 -19.70 -4.62 -25.28
CA GLN A 155 -20.82 -3.75 -24.93
C GLN A 155 -20.33 -2.45 -24.26
N MET A 156 -19.29 -2.51 -23.43
CA MET A 156 -18.71 -1.33 -22.77
C MET A 156 -18.19 -0.33 -23.82
N GLU A 157 -17.54 -0.85 -24.88
CA GLU A 157 -17.07 -0.07 -26.01
C GLU A 157 -18.21 0.46 -26.89
N GLU A 158 -19.21 -0.37 -27.22
CA GLU A 158 -20.38 0.02 -28.02
C GLU A 158 -21.19 1.14 -27.35
N CYS A 159 -21.25 1.13 -26.02
CA CYS A 159 -21.91 2.18 -25.23
C CYS A 159 -21.09 3.47 -25.10
N GLY A 160 -19.89 3.52 -25.69
CA GLY A 160 -18.98 4.65 -25.57
C GLY A 160 -18.55 4.92 -24.12
N MET A 161 -18.30 3.86 -23.34
CA MET A 161 -17.93 3.94 -21.92
C MET A 161 -18.91 4.70 -21.04
N LYS A 162 -20.22 4.58 -21.30
CA LYS A 162 -21.27 5.23 -20.48
C LYS A 162 -22.07 4.24 -19.65
N GLY A 163 -22.32 4.58 -18.39
CA GLY A 163 -23.14 3.81 -17.47
C GLY A 163 -22.33 3.01 -16.46
N LYS A 164 -23.01 2.08 -15.77
CA LYS A 164 -22.41 1.21 -14.76
C LYS A 164 -21.72 0.02 -15.43
N GLY A 165 -20.43 -0.15 -15.19
CA GLY A 165 -19.61 -1.21 -15.78
C GLY A 165 -19.35 -2.40 -14.85
N VAL A 166 -19.07 -2.12 -13.59
CA VAL A 166 -18.76 -3.16 -12.60
C VAL A 166 -19.52 -2.90 -11.31
N THR A 167 -20.21 -3.93 -10.82
CA THR A 167 -20.77 -3.94 -9.48
C THR A 167 -19.68 -4.31 -8.48
N VAL A 168 -19.39 -3.42 -7.54
CA VAL A 168 -18.26 -3.59 -6.61
C VAL A 168 -18.70 -4.43 -5.42
N LEU A 169 -18.02 -5.56 -5.22
CA LEU A 169 -18.32 -6.51 -4.15
C LEU A 169 -17.47 -6.22 -2.92
N HIS A 170 -16.16 -6.10 -3.10
CA HIS A 170 -15.19 -5.93 -2.03
C HIS A 170 -14.13 -4.91 -2.44
N THR A 171 -13.67 -4.09 -1.51
CA THR A 171 -12.68 -3.03 -1.77
C THR A 171 -11.59 -3.00 -0.70
N TYR A 172 -10.44 -2.44 -1.08
CA TYR A 172 -9.44 -1.94 -0.16
C TYR A 172 -10.11 -0.93 0.80
N LEU A 173 -9.70 -0.97 2.08
CA LEU A 173 -10.26 -0.18 3.19
C LEU A 173 -11.72 -0.48 3.56
N ASP A 174 -12.33 -1.55 3.05
CA ASP A 174 -13.64 -1.99 3.58
C ASP A 174 -13.48 -2.81 4.87
N GLN A 175 -14.61 -3.11 5.52
CA GLN A 175 -14.62 -3.84 6.79
C GLN A 175 -14.09 -5.27 6.68
N LEU A 176 -14.13 -5.87 5.48
CA LEU A 176 -13.58 -7.21 5.28
C LEU A 176 -12.05 -7.13 5.18
N TRP A 177 -11.52 -6.11 4.51
CA TRP A 177 -10.10 -5.81 4.52
C TRP A 177 -9.62 -5.44 5.94
N GLU A 178 -10.38 -4.60 6.65
CA GLU A 178 -10.05 -4.15 8.02
C GLU A 178 -9.95 -5.31 9.01
N HIS A 179 -10.71 -6.40 8.77
CA HIS A 179 -10.65 -7.61 9.58
C HIS A 179 -9.35 -8.43 9.36
N GLY A 180 -8.66 -8.24 8.24
CA GLY A 180 -7.39 -8.91 7.94
C GLY A 180 -6.20 -8.28 8.68
N GLU A 181 -5.00 -8.45 8.14
CA GLU A 181 -3.77 -7.83 8.66
C GLU A 181 -3.65 -6.32 8.39
N GLN A 182 -4.63 -5.73 7.69
CA GLN A 182 -4.62 -4.30 7.32
C GLN A 182 -3.36 -3.89 6.54
N THR A 183 -2.81 -4.83 5.76
CA THR A 183 -1.62 -4.61 4.94
C THR A 183 -1.85 -3.45 3.97
N PRO A 184 -0.93 -2.46 3.92
CA PRO A 184 -1.05 -1.34 2.98
C PRO A 184 -1.03 -1.86 1.54
N LEU A 185 -1.66 -1.09 0.64
CA LEU A 185 -1.69 -1.43 -0.77
C LEU A 185 -0.25 -1.67 -1.30
N PRO A 186 0.07 -2.87 -1.80
CA PRO A 186 1.42 -3.15 -2.28
C PRO A 186 1.72 -2.33 -3.53
N THR A 187 2.96 -1.85 -3.67
CA THR A 187 3.42 -1.18 -4.89
C THR A 187 3.85 -2.23 -5.89
N MET A 188 2.98 -2.56 -6.84
CA MET A 188 3.31 -3.44 -7.96
C MET A 188 3.58 -2.55 -9.19
N ALA A 189 4.84 -2.47 -9.61
CA ALA A 189 5.26 -1.61 -10.71
C ALA A 189 4.47 -1.92 -11.99
N THR A 190 3.98 -0.86 -12.65
CA THR A 190 3.31 -0.92 -13.95
C THR A 190 4.31 -0.47 -15.01
N GLN A 191 4.32 -1.10 -16.20
CA GLN A 191 5.17 -0.65 -17.32
C GLN A 191 4.56 0.53 -18.11
N GLN A 192 3.38 1.03 -17.71
CA GLN A 192 2.76 2.21 -18.31
C GLN A 192 3.28 3.49 -17.65
N SER A 193 3.94 4.33 -18.45
CA SER A 193 4.31 5.68 -18.09
C SER A 193 3.06 6.55 -17.93
N CYS A 194 3.03 7.35 -16.87
CA CYS A 194 2.03 8.41 -16.72
C CYS A 194 2.35 9.52 -17.75
N PRO A 195 1.36 10.11 -18.43
CA PRO A 195 1.55 11.42 -19.03
C PRO A 195 1.96 12.39 -17.91
N GLU A 196 3.04 13.13 -18.11
CA GLU A 196 3.54 14.10 -17.14
C GLU A 196 2.41 15.07 -16.75
N GLY A 197 2.05 15.06 -15.46
CA GLY A 197 1.09 16.00 -14.88
C GLY A 197 -0.19 15.37 -14.32
N HIS A 198 -0.11 14.35 -13.48
CA HIS A 198 -1.05 14.13 -12.36
C HIS A 198 -0.48 13.06 -11.40
N VAL A 199 0.22 13.51 -10.36
CA VAL A 199 0.46 12.71 -9.15
C VAL A 199 -0.79 12.82 -8.28
N PRO A 200 -1.54 11.74 -8.02
CA PRO A 200 -2.63 11.78 -7.07
C PRO A 200 -2.03 11.69 -5.68
N ASP A 201 -2.11 12.80 -4.95
CA ASP A 201 -1.88 12.88 -3.53
C ASP A 201 -2.97 12.07 -2.81
N LEU A 202 -2.64 10.85 -2.42
CA LEU A 202 -3.45 10.00 -1.55
C LEU A 202 -3.00 10.19 -0.11
N ALA A 203 -3.15 11.42 0.40
CA ALA A 203 -3.15 11.72 1.82
C ALA A 203 -4.12 12.86 2.13
N SER A 204 -5.27 12.50 2.71
CA SER A 204 -6.06 13.27 3.68
C SER A 204 -6.30 14.76 3.36
N GLY A 205 -7.50 15.05 2.87
CA GLY A 205 -7.96 16.43 2.67
C GLY A 205 -8.13 17.21 3.98
N ASP A 206 -7.87 18.51 3.90
CA ASP A 206 -8.70 19.54 4.53
C ASP A 206 -8.63 20.88 3.77
N THR A 207 -9.78 21.23 3.20
CA THR A 207 -10.45 22.52 2.98
C THR A 207 -9.68 23.86 3.00
N ALA A 208 -9.89 24.64 1.91
CA ALA A 208 -10.16 26.10 1.83
C ALA A 208 -9.14 27.03 1.11
N MET A 209 -9.50 27.37 -0.14
CA MET A 209 -9.86 28.72 -0.62
C MET A 209 -8.79 29.76 -1.06
N SER A 210 -8.84 30.02 -2.39
CA SER A 210 -8.71 31.29 -3.13
C SER A 210 -7.38 32.05 -3.35
N ALA A 211 -7.34 32.63 -4.58
CA ALA A 211 -6.65 33.85 -5.06
C ALA A 211 -5.16 33.68 -5.41
N SER A 212 -4.75 33.62 -6.69
CA SER A 212 -4.67 34.64 -7.77
C SER A 212 -3.25 35.21 -7.92
N GLU A 213 -2.72 35.08 -9.15
CA GLU A 213 -1.75 35.94 -9.87
C GLU A 213 -0.39 36.28 -9.23
N GLU A 214 0.72 35.91 -9.89
CA GLU A 214 1.52 36.84 -10.73
C GLU A 214 2.77 36.15 -11.32
N GLN A 215 3.06 36.50 -12.57
CA GLN A 215 4.25 36.16 -13.34
C GLN A 215 5.40 37.09 -12.96
N VAL A 216 6.67 36.64 -12.99
CA VAL A 216 7.78 37.43 -13.57
C VAL A 216 8.84 36.50 -14.18
N GLN A 217 9.20 36.80 -15.43
CA GLN A 217 10.29 36.25 -16.25
C GLN A 217 11.68 36.76 -15.83
N GLY A 218 12.73 36.03 -16.23
CA GLY A 218 14.11 36.53 -16.15
C GLY A 218 15.16 35.54 -16.68
N GLU A 219 15.25 35.46 -18.01
CA GLU A 219 16.38 35.03 -18.86
C GLU A 219 17.77 35.55 -18.39
N LEU A 220 18.97 35.15 -18.82
CA LEU A 220 19.57 34.33 -19.90
C LEU A 220 21.07 34.22 -19.54
N GLY A 221 21.80 33.22 -20.04
CA GLY A 221 23.28 33.30 -20.11
C GLY A 221 23.98 31.96 -20.26
N ALA A 222 24.43 31.66 -21.49
CA ALA A 222 24.96 30.40 -21.96
C ALA A 222 26.50 30.35 -22.02
N GLU A 223 26.98 29.16 -22.42
CA GLU A 223 28.29 28.79 -23.00
C GLU A 223 29.39 28.35 -22.01
N ALA A 224 29.72 27.04 -21.95
CA ALA A 224 30.68 26.27 -22.76
C ALA A 224 32.03 26.16 -22.02
N SER A 225 32.85 25.11 -21.98
CA SER A 225 32.97 23.80 -22.64
C SER A 225 33.93 22.94 -21.78
N SER A 226 33.84 21.60 -21.87
CA SER A 226 34.87 20.53 -21.71
C SER A 226 36.16 20.82 -20.87
N THR A 227 36.62 19.97 -19.94
CA THR A 227 37.19 18.62 -20.20
C THR A 227 37.45 17.86 -18.89
N THR A 228 37.37 16.53 -19.00
CA THR A 228 37.93 15.45 -18.17
C THR A 228 39.03 15.80 -17.17
N ASP A 229 38.89 15.31 -15.93
CA ASP A 229 39.99 14.66 -15.21
C ASP A 229 39.47 13.58 -14.24
N THR A 230 39.95 12.37 -14.45
CA THR A 230 39.84 11.20 -13.58
C THR A 230 41.16 11.03 -12.84
N VAL A 231 41.20 11.14 -11.50
CA VAL A 231 42.06 10.28 -10.66
C VAL A 231 41.44 10.13 -9.26
N ALA A 232 41.66 8.93 -8.72
CA ALA A 232 41.06 8.24 -7.60
C ALA A 232 41.54 8.66 -6.20
N ILE A 233 40.62 8.43 -5.24
CA ILE A 233 40.77 7.78 -3.92
C ILE A 233 41.96 8.23 -3.04
N GLU A 234 41.61 8.83 -1.89
CA GLU A 234 42.24 8.42 -0.63
C GLU A 234 41.19 7.95 0.36
N ASN A 235 41.38 6.69 0.77
CA ASN A 235 40.66 5.98 1.80
C ASN A 235 40.83 6.67 3.16
N LEU A 236 39.73 6.86 3.88
CA LEU A 236 39.75 6.83 5.34
C LEU A 236 38.94 5.62 5.80
N VAL A 237 39.68 4.50 5.81
CA VAL A 237 39.66 3.42 6.81
C VAL A 237 38.29 3.13 7.41
N LEU A 238 37.62 2.13 6.83
CA LEU A 238 36.71 1.28 7.60
C LEU A 238 37.59 0.58 8.65
N ASN A 239 37.48 1.03 9.91
CA ASN A 239 37.99 0.27 11.04
C ASN A 239 37.16 -1.01 11.12
N ASP A 240 37.71 -2.09 10.59
CA ASP A 240 37.10 -3.42 10.46
C ASP A 240 37.17 -4.22 11.76
N ASP A 241 36.94 -3.55 12.90
CA ASP A 241 37.00 -4.13 14.25
C ASP A 241 35.92 -3.52 15.16
N LEU A 242 34.72 -3.33 14.60
CA LEU A 242 33.55 -2.87 15.32
C LEU A 242 32.39 -3.83 15.01
N GLY A 243 31.69 -4.26 16.07
CA GLY A 243 30.68 -5.31 15.97
C GLY A 243 29.54 -4.92 15.02
N ASP A 244 28.79 -5.90 14.53
CA ASP A 244 27.63 -5.68 13.65
C ASP A 244 26.63 -4.63 14.22
N GLU A 245 26.59 -4.49 15.56
CA GLU A 245 25.77 -3.48 16.24
C GLU A 245 26.30 -2.04 16.06
N ASP A 246 27.62 -1.82 16.03
CA ASP A 246 28.26 -0.50 15.93
C ASP A 246 28.18 0.10 14.52
N GLN A 247 28.24 -0.75 13.50
CA GLN A 247 28.05 -0.33 12.10
C GLN A 247 26.61 0.12 11.84
N MET A 248 25.64 -0.57 12.45
CA MET A 248 24.22 -0.20 12.36
C MET A 248 23.92 1.06 13.16
N ASP A 249 24.57 1.25 14.31
CA ASP A 249 24.46 2.49 15.09
C ASP A 249 25.01 3.70 14.35
N SER A 250 26.15 3.55 13.67
CA SER A 250 26.75 4.61 12.85
C SER A 250 25.84 4.98 11.67
N LEU A 251 25.24 3.98 11.01
CA LEU A 251 24.28 4.20 9.93
C LEU A 251 23.00 4.89 10.45
N LEU A 252 22.49 4.46 11.60
CA LEU A 252 21.32 5.06 12.25
C LEU A 252 21.57 6.52 12.61
N TYR A 253 22.74 6.83 13.15
CA TYR A 253 23.17 8.17 13.49
C TYR A 253 23.30 9.07 12.25
N GLN A 254 23.93 8.57 11.18
CA GLN A 254 24.07 9.31 9.93
C GLN A 254 22.72 9.61 9.26
N CYS A 255 21.82 8.62 9.20
CA CYS A 255 20.48 8.80 8.65
C CYS A 255 19.67 9.80 9.49
N PHE A 256 19.84 9.77 10.81
CA PHE A 256 19.20 10.71 11.74
C PHE A 256 19.68 12.15 11.51
N LEU A 257 21.00 12.38 11.45
CA LEU A 257 21.56 13.71 11.21
C LEU A 257 21.17 14.26 9.84
N HIS A 258 21.21 13.41 8.80
CA HIS A 258 20.79 13.83 7.47
C HIS A 258 19.32 14.23 7.45
N ALA A 259 18.45 13.42 8.08
CA ALA A 259 17.02 13.72 8.23
C ALA A 259 16.75 15.05 8.96
N LEU A 260 17.49 15.33 10.03
CA LEU A 260 17.37 16.58 10.79
C LEU A 260 17.85 17.80 10.00
N LYS A 261 18.89 17.67 9.18
CA LYS A 261 19.48 18.75 8.39
C LYS A 261 18.68 19.06 7.12
N THR A 262 18.16 18.05 6.41
CA THR A 262 17.50 18.24 5.10
C THR A 262 15.98 18.25 5.14
N ASN A 263 15.36 17.46 6.04
CA ASN A 263 13.97 17.05 5.86
C ASN A 263 13.04 17.50 7.01
N VAL A 264 13.58 17.81 8.19
CA VAL A 264 12.80 18.37 9.31
C VAL A 264 12.86 19.90 9.26
N LYS A 265 11.71 20.61 9.26
CA LYS A 265 11.64 22.08 9.38
C LYS A 265 11.19 22.50 10.79
N LYS A 266 11.48 23.74 11.21
CA LYS A 266 11.07 24.24 12.55
C LYS A 266 9.54 24.28 12.73
N THR A 267 8.81 24.36 11.62
CA THR A 267 7.33 24.33 11.56
C THR A 267 6.73 22.96 11.81
N ASP A 268 7.53 21.88 11.74
CA ASP A 268 7.04 20.51 11.85
C ASP A 268 7.08 19.99 13.31
N LEU A 269 7.57 20.80 14.24
CA LEU A 269 7.68 20.46 15.65
C LEU A 269 6.40 20.88 16.40
N PRO A 270 5.83 20.02 17.28
CA PRO A 270 6.37 18.74 17.75
C PRO A 270 6.12 17.57 16.78
N LEU A 271 7.19 16.83 16.47
CA LEU A 271 7.19 15.67 15.57
C LEU A 271 7.05 14.37 16.35
N LEU A 272 6.08 13.55 15.95
CA LEU A 272 5.92 12.21 16.51
C LEU A 272 7.11 11.31 16.15
N THR A 273 7.64 10.58 17.12
CA THR A 273 8.79 9.68 16.98
C THR A 273 8.65 8.66 15.85
N SER A 274 7.45 8.10 15.65
CA SER A 274 7.17 7.16 14.55
C SER A 274 7.21 7.83 13.17
N LYS A 275 6.76 9.09 13.07
CA LYS A 275 6.79 9.90 11.85
C LYS A 275 8.22 10.32 11.52
N LEU A 276 9.04 10.60 12.52
CA LEU A 276 10.47 10.92 12.33
C LEU A 276 11.22 9.74 11.70
N LEU A 277 11.07 8.53 12.25
CA LEU A 277 11.76 7.35 11.74
C LEU A 277 11.30 6.99 10.32
N ARG A 278 9.99 6.87 10.09
CA ARG A 278 9.45 6.38 8.81
C ARG A 278 9.43 7.46 7.73
N GLY A 279 9.14 8.70 8.10
CA GLY A 279 8.98 9.80 7.15
C GLY A 279 10.27 10.53 6.82
N HIS A 280 11.24 10.57 7.75
CA HIS A 280 12.45 11.36 7.54
C HIS A 280 13.73 10.53 7.60
N MET A 281 13.86 9.53 8.49
CA MET A 281 15.10 8.74 8.59
C MET A 281 15.21 7.63 7.55
N GLN A 282 14.13 6.88 7.29
CA GLN A 282 14.14 5.77 6.33
C GLN A 282 14.39 6.22 4.88
N PRO A 283 13.85 7.34 4.39
CA PRO A 283 14.14 7.83 3.04
C PRO A 283 15.59 8.30 2.85
N CYS A 284 16.28 8.64 3.94
CA CYS A 284 17.66 9.07 3.94
C CYS A 284 18.66 7.89 4.01
N CYS A 285 18.16 6.66 4.09
CA CYS A 285 18.99 5.46 4.13
C CYS A 285 19.38 5.03 2.70
N PRO A 286 20.66 4.69 2.42
CA PRO A 286 21.10 4.26 1.10
C PRO A 286 20.37 2.98 0.65
N ALA A 287 20.06 2.90 -0.65
CA ALA A 287 19.18 1.89 -1.26
C ALA A 287 19.60 0.42 -1.06
N GLU A 288 20.83 0.16 -0.61
CA GLU A 288 21.38 -1.17 -0.36
C GLU A 288 21.39 -1.59 1.12
N LYS A 289 20.99 -0.72 2.06
CA LYS A 289 20.98 -1.03 3.51
C LYS A 289 19.61 -0.78 4.14
N SER A 290 19.09 -1.74 4.89
CA SER A 290 17.83 -1.62 5.64
C SER A 290 18.10 -1.13 7.07
N LEU A 291 17.44 -0.03 7.46
CA LEU A 291 17.58 0.55 8.79
C LEU A 291 16.84 -0.30 9.85
N ASP A 292 17.54 -1.29 10.40
CA ASP A 292 17.00 -2.24 11.39
C ASP A 292 17.37 -1.83 12.84
N LEU A 293 16.45 -1.18 13.55
CA LEU A 293 16.62 -0.82 14.96
C LEU A 293 16.88 -2.03 15.88
N LYS A 294 16.50 -3.26 15.47
CA LYS A 294 16.77 -4.48 16.23
C LYS A 294 18.23 -4.94 16.17
N LYS A 295 18.95 -4.51 15.14
CA LYS A 295 20.38 -4.78 14.95
C LYS A 295 21.26 -3.65 15.49
N SER A 296 20.65 -2.53 15.91
CA SER A 296 21.32 -1.44 16.63
C SER A 296 21.50 -1.78 18.11
N SER A 297 22.50 -1.20 18.77
CA SER A 297 22.76 -1.41 20.21
C SER A 297 21.59 -0.94 21.08
N TYR A 298 20.82 0.04 20.59
CA TYR A 298 19.69 0.63 21.28
C TYR A 298 18.48 -0.31 21.36
N LYS A 299 18.31 -1.21 20.38
CA LYS A 299 17.23 -2.24 20.25
C LYS A 299 15.79 -1.70 20.23
N LYS A 300 15.58 -0.44 20.63
CA LYS A 300 14.32 0.30 20.73
C LYS A 300 14.57 1.76 20.37
N LEU A 301 13.62 2.35 19.63
CA LEU A 301 13.68 3.75 19.19
C LEU A 301 13.71 4.74 20.36
N SER A 302 12.96 4.48 21.43
CA SER A 302 12.95 5.30 22.63
C SER A 302 14.33 5.43 23.29
N LYS A 303 15.10 4.34 23.33
CA LYS A 303 16.46 4.37 23.89
C LYS A 303 17.42 5.17 23.01
N PHE A 304 17.28 5.05 21.69
CA PHE A 304 18.05 5.85 20.73
C PHE A 304 17.76 7.34 20.88
N LEU A 305 16.48 7.75 20.92
CA LEU A 305 16.12 9.16 21.07
C LEU A 305 16.53 9.75 22.42
N GLN A 306 16.50 8.96 23.50
CA GLN A 306 17.02 9.38 24.81
C GLN A 306 18.54 9.59 24.76
N ALA A 307 19.29 8.77 24.01
CA ALA A 307 20.72 8.98 23.78
C ALA A 307 20.98 10.26 22.97
N MET A 308 20.21 10.50 21.90
CA MET A 308 20.31 11.72 21.08
C MET A 308 19.90 12.99 21.85
N GLN A 309 18.98 12.85 22.81
CA GLN A 309 18.62 13.92 23.75
C GLN A 309 19.74 14.22 24.75
N THR A 310 20.42 13.17 25.24
CA THR A 310 21.58 13.32 26.14
C THR A 310 22.76 13.99 25.42
N GLN A 311 22.90 13.74 24.12
CA GLN A 311 23.87 14.42 23.23
C GLN A 311 23.43 15.84 22.83
N GLY A 312 22.24 16.31 23.26
CA GLY A 312 21.80 17.68 23.03
C GLY A 312 21.31 18.00 21.61
N LEU A 313 21.13 16.99 20.76
CA LEU A 313 20.67 17.15 19.37
C LEU A 313 19.17 17.41 19.29
N ILE A 314 18.39 16.80 20.18
CA ILE A 314 16.92 16.89 20.21
C ILE A 314 16.39 16.99 21.64
N GLN A 315 15.17 17.50 21.80
CA GLN A 315 14.39 17.36 23.04
C GLN A 315 13.16 16.50 22.78
N VAL A 316 13.00 15.43 23.56
CA VAL A 316 11.84 14.54 23.50
C VAL A 316 10.93 14.84 24.69
N LYS A 317 9.62 14.92 24.46
CA LYS A 317 8.59 14.97 25.50
C LYS A 317 7.47 13.98 25.19
N GLU A 318 6.91 13.40 26.23
CA GLU A 318 5.72 12.56 26.12
C GLU A 318 4.47 13.46 26.10
N LEU A 319 3.85 13.62 24.92
CA LEU A 319 2.67 14.47 24.74
C LEU A 319 1.35 13.75 25.08
N SER A 320 1.34 12.41 25.03
CA SER A 320 0.21 11.58 25.45
C SER A 320 0.73 10.25 26.00
N LYS A 321 -0.03 9.59 26.89
CA LYS A 321 0.41 8.38 27.60
C LYS A 321 0.94 7.32 26.63
N GLY A 322 2.25 7.04 26.71
CA GLY A 322 2.97 6.06 25.90
C GLY A 322 3.50 6.56 24.55
N VAL A 323 3.39 7.85 24.23
CA VAL A 323 3.75 8.42 22.93
C VAL A 323 4.76 9.55 23.07
N GLU A 324 6.02 9.24 22.76
CA GLU A 324 7.14 10.18 22.75
C GLU A 324 7.15 11.01 21.45
N SER A 325 7.33 12.32 21.58
CA SER A 325 7.44 13.25 20.44
C SER A 325 8.66 14.16 20.61
N VAL A 326 9.35 14.44 19.51
CA VAL A 326 10.46 15.39 19.43
C VAL A 326 9.90 16.81 19.34
N VAL A 327 10.18 17.63 20.34
CA VAL A 327 9.62 18.99 20.49
C VAL A 327 10.58 20.05 20.00
N GLU A 328 11.89 19.80 20.09
CA GLU A 328 12.92 20.75 19.67
C GLU A 328 14.09 20.02 19.02
N VAL A 329 14.68 20.64 17.99
CA VAL A 329 15.88 20.14 17.29
C VAL A 329 16.94 21.24 17.37
N ASN A 330 18.09 20.93 17.95
CA ASN A 330 19.19 21.86 18.10
C ASN A 330 20.04 21.87 16.81
N ARG A 331 19.77 22.84 15.92
CA ARG A 331 20.47 22.97 14.63
C ARG A 331 21.82 23.70 14.71
N GLY A 332 22.22 24.16 15.90
CA GLY A 332 23.49 24.85 16.14
C GLY A 332 24.61 23.94 16.62
N HIS A 333 24.44 22.62 16.56
CA HIS A 333 25.45 21.65 16.98
C HIS A 333 26.51 21.46 15.87
N GLU A 334 27.79 21.63 16.19
CA GLU A 334 28.94 21.68 15.25
C GLU A 334 29.44 20.31 14.74
N GLU A 335 28.57 19.31 14.61
CA GLU A 335 28.91 18.00 13.98
C GLU A 335 27.88 17.59 12.92
#